data_AF-A0A026VX87-F1
#
_entry.id   AF-A0A026VX87-F1
#
_cell.length_a   1.000
_cell.length_b   1.000
_cell.length_c   1.000
_cell.angle_alpha   90.00
_cell.angle_beta   90.00
_cell.angle_gamma   90.00
#
_symmetry.space_group_name_H-M   'P 1'
#
loop_
_entity.id
_entity.type
_entity.pdbx_description
1 polymer ?
#
loop_
_entity_poly.entity_id
_entity_poly.type
_entity_poly.pdbx_seq_one_letter_code
_entity_poly.pdbx_strand_id
1 'polypeptide(L)'
;MGDADSPAGSRGDAARQQNISAAQTVRLPPFWRDNPTIWFAQVEATFAIHRITGDESRFRYIVLHADQSVFPFVADLITEPPVQNKYAMLKERICTVLGETSATKIRKLLGSHEMGDEKPSIFLQRLRNLAAGQVTDEILKSIFMEQLPQNVRTILAISEIKDLAKLAAQADKIVEMARPGTAAIQATSERKDKDGKLLQEIAELKQQVKKLTMRGKYRQRSQSRRRSENRSGGRGRSRHRNDEDTSTEYCYYYNKFGDKAFKCTQPCSYKKPKALEN
;
A
#
# COMPACT_ATOMS: atom_id res chain seq x y z
N MET A 1 -84.70 -50.80 -1.60
CA MET A 1 -83.80 -51.89 -1.14
C MET A 1 -83.04 -52.34 -2.37
N GLY A 2 -81.74 -52.16 -2.56
CA GLY A 2 -80.60 -51.72 -1.76
C GLY A 2 -79.42 -51.98 -2.71
N ASP A 3 -78.64 -50.96 -3.02
CA ASP A 3 -77.26 -50.76 -2.54
C ASP A 3 -76.19 -51.35 -3.49
N ALA A 4 -75.31 -50.43 -3.91
CA ALA A 4 -73.90 -50.53 -4.28
C ALA A 4 -73.31 -51.86 -4.81
N ASP A 5 -72.61 -51.82 -5.95
CA ASP A 5 -71.14 -51.71 -5.90
C ASP A 5 -70.54 -51.24 -7.25
N SER A 6 -69.49 -50.43 -7.17
CA SER A 6 -68.69 -49.88 -8.28
C SER A 6 -67.32 -50.55 -8.32
N PRO A 7 -66.67 -50.66 -9.49
CA PRO A 7 -65.22 -50.70 -9.54
C PRO A 7 -64.65 -49.41 -10.15
N ALA A 8 -63.77 -48.79 -9.38
CA ALA A 8 -62.89 -47.71 -9.76
C ALA A 8 -61.81 -48.17 -10.77
N GLY A 9 -61.46 -47.29 -11.72
CA GLY A 9 -60.42 -47.57 -12.71
C GLY A 9 -59.82 -46.30 -13.31
N SER A 10 -58.88 -45.71 -12.58
CA SER A 10 -57.74 -44.86 -12.99
C SER A 10 -57.88 -43.90 -14.19
N ARG A 11 -58.10 -42.62 -13.89
CA ARG A 11 -57.49 -41.50 -14.63
C ARG A 11 -56.14 -41.20 -13.97
N GLY A 12 -55.05 -41.59 -14.63
CA GLY A 12 -53.68 -41.20 -14.26
C GLY A 12 -53.15 -40.22 -15.30
N ASP A 13 -53.41 -38.93 -15.10
CA ASP A 13 -52.85 -37.86 -15.91
C ASP A 13 -51.33 -37.79 -15.72
N ALA A 14 -50.63 -37.96 -16.84
CA ALA A 14 -49.19 -37.81 -16.96
C ALA A 14 -48.79 -36.33 -16.81
N ALA A 15 -48.57 -35.88 -15.57
CA ALA A 15 -47.85 -34.65 -15.28
C ALA A 15 -46.44 -34.99 -14.81
N ARG A 16 -45.53 -35.23 -15.76
CA ARG A 16 -44.09 -35.25 -15.52
C ARG A 16 -43.65 -33.84 -15.13
N GLN A 17 -43.76 -33.50 -13.85
CA GLN A 17 -43.18 -32.30 -13.26
C GLN A 17 -41.65 -32.42 -13.36
N GLN A 18 -41.10 -31.82 -14.42
CA GLN A 18 -39.69 -31.50 -14.49
C GLN A 18 -39.43 -30.38 -13.48
N ASN A 19 -39.16 -30.74 -12.23
CA ASN A 19 -38.50 -29.84 -11.30
C ASN A 19 -37.06 -29.64 -11.81
N ILE A 20 -36.87 -28.62 -12.65
CA ILE A 20 -35.55 -28.08 -12.95
C ILE A 20 -35.08 -27.43 -11.65
N SER A 21 -34.38 -28.19 -10.82
CA SER A 21 -33.63 -27.64 -9.70
C SER A 21 -32.65 -26.63 -10.28
N ALA A 22 -32.85 -25.34 -10.00
CA ALA A 22 -31.90 -24.31 -10.38
C ALA A 22 -30.50 -24.79 -9.98
N ALA A 23 -29.60 -24.96 -10.95
CA ALA A 23 -28.25 -25.40 -10.71
C ALA A 23 -27.60 -24.39 -9.76
N GLN A 24 -27.50 -24.73 -8.48
CA GLN A 24 -26.95 -23.85 -7.47
C GLN A 24 -25.44 -23.81 -7.72
N THR A 25 -25.00 -22.80 -8.47
CA THR A 25 -23.58 -22.61 -8.80
C THR A 25 -22.82 -22.35 -7.51
N VAL A 26 -22.03 -23.33 -7.06
CA VAL A 26 -21.15 -23.19 -5.91
C VAL A 26 -20.01 -22.27 -6.32
N ARG A 27 -19.96 -21.07 -5.73
CA ARG A 27 -18.92 -20.09 -6.01
C ARG A 27 -17.91 -20.10 -4.88
N LEU A 28 -16.70 -20.58 -5.17
CA LEU A 28 -15.62 -20.62 -4.18
C LEU A 28 -14.82 -19.31 -4.18
N PRO A 29 -14.26 -18.91 -3.02
CA PRO A 29 -13.39 -17.75 -2.95
C PRO A 29 -12.10 -17.97 -3.77
N PRO A 30 -11.48 -16.89 -4.28
CA PRO A 30 -10.20 -16.99 -4.98
C PRO A 30 -9.14 -17.60 -4.06
N PHE A 31 -8.23 -18.38 -4.64
CA PHE A 31 -7.20 -19.07 -3.87
C PHE A 31 -6.27 -18.10 -3.13
N TRP A 32 -6.15 -18.27 -1.81
CA TRP A 32 -5.26 -17.45 -0.98
C TRP A 32 -3.95 -18.21 -0.68
N ARG A 33 -2.88 -17.83 -1.37
CA ARG A 33 -1.55 -18.43 -1.24
C ARG A 33 -0.86 -18.18 0.09
N ASP A 34 -0.96 -16.97 0.62
CA ASP A 34 -0.23 -16.59 1.84
C ASP A 34 -0.78 -17.29 3.08
N ASN A 35 -2.05 -17.70 3.02
CA ASN A 35 -2.68 -18.43 4.12
C ASN A 35 -3.67 -19.50 3.58
N PRO A 36 -3.15 -20.63 3.09
CA PRO A 36 -3.98 -21.70 2.54
C PRO A 36 -4.93 -22.28 3.60
N THR A 37 -4.52 -22.31 4.87
CA THR A 37 -5.34 -22.83 5.98
C THR A 37 -6.66 -22.07 6.14
N ILE A 38 -6.62 -20.73 6.11
CA ILE A 38 -7.82 -19.90 6.21
C ILE A 38 -8.68 -20.04 4.95
N TRP A 39 -8.07 -20.14 3.78
CA TRP A 39 -8.81 -20.37 2.54
C TRP A 39 -9.56 -21.69 2.56
N PHE A 40 -8.92 -22.79 2.97
CA PHE A 40 -9.60 -24.08 3.12
C PHE A 40 -10.75 -24.02 4.12
N ALA A 41 -10.60 -23.28 5.23
CA ALA A 41 -11.70 -23.10 6.18
C ALA A 41 -12.91 -22.38 5.56
N GLN A 42 -12.67 -21.37 4.71
CA GLN A 42 -13.74 -20.69 3.96
C GLN A 42 -14.40 -21.63 2.95
N VAL A 43 -13.60 -22.40 2.20
CA VAL A 43 -14.10 -23.39 1.24
C VAL A 43 -14.93 -24.47 1.92
N GLU A 44 -14.50 -24.96 3.08
CA GLU A 44 -15.24 -25.96 3.87
C GLU A 44 -16.57 -25.41 4.38
N ALA A 45 -16.62 -24.13 4.77
CA ALA A 45 -17.88 -23.47 5.10
C ALA A 45 -18.82 -23.40 3.88
N THR A 46 -18.29 -23.09 2.69
CA THR A 46 -19.06 -23.14 1.44
C THR A 46 -19.57 -24.55 1.14
N PHE A 47 -18.72 -25.58 1.28
CA PHE A 47 -19.14 -26.97 1.12
C PHE A 47 -20.24 -27.36 2.10
N ALA A 48 -20.17 -26.91 3.36
CA ALA A 48 -21.21 -27.16 4.35
C ALA A 48 -22.55 -26.51 3.96
N ILE A 49 -22.54 -25.25 3.49
CA ILE A 49 -23.73 -24.53 3.04
C ILE A 49 -24.38 -25.24 1.84
N HIS A 50 -23.58 -25.73 0.90
CA HIS A 50 -24.05 -26.41 -0.31
C HIS A 50 -24.20 -27.94 -0.15
N ARG A 51 -24.06 -28.47 1.08
CA ARG A 51 -24.18 -29.90 1.41
C ARG A 51 -23.25 -30.79 0.57
N ILE A 52 -22.08 -30.31 0.22
CA ILE A 52 -21.06 -31.07 -0.50
C ILE A 52 -20.29 -31.93 0.50
N THR A 53 -20.67 -33.20 0.60
CA THR A 53 -20.09 -34.17 1.54
C THR A 53 -19.15 -35.18 0.88
N GLY A 54 -19.30 -35.42 -0.42
CA GLY A 54 -18.47 -36.38 -1.16
C GLY A 54 -17.00 -35.93 -1.28
N ASP A 55 -16.07 -36.79 -0.87
CA ASP A 55 -14.62 -36.58 -0.97
C ASP A 55 -14.19 -36.26 -2.41
N GLU A 56 -14.68 -37.03 -3.38
CA GLU A 56 -14.43 -36.82 -4.82
C GLU A 56 -14.92 -35.45 -5.29
N SER A 57 -16.13 -35.05 -4.88
CA SER A 57 -16.69 -33.76 -5.26
C SER A 57 -15.85 -32.62 -4.69
N ARG A 58 -15.48 -32.70 -3.40
CA ARG A 58 -14.62 -31.71 -2.74
C ARG A 58 -13.26 -31.63 -3.44
N PHE A 59 -12.63 -32.77 -3.73
CA PHE A 59 -11.37 -32.83 -4.46
C PHE A 59 -11.46 -32.11 -5.82
N ARG A 60 -12.47 -32.42 -6.64
CA ARG A 60 -12.69 -31.76 -7.94
C ARG A 60 -12.91 -30.26 -7.82
N TYR A 61 -13.68 -29.83 -6.82
CA TYR A 61 -13.89 -28.40 -6.56
C TYR A 61 -12.58 -27.67 -6.25
N ILE A 62 -11.72 -28.27 -5.42
CA ILE A 62 -10.40 -27.71 -5.12
C ILE A 62 -9.53 -27.70 -6.36
N VAL A 63 -9.43 -28.78 -7.13
CA VAL A 63 -8.59 -28.82 -8.35
C VAL A 63 -9.04 -27.76 -9.37
N LEU A 64 -10.34 -27.50 -9.50
CA LEU A 64 -10.87 -26.50 -10.43
C LEU A 64 -10.61 -25.04 -9.98
N HIS A 65 -10.52 -24.80 -8.66
CA HIS A 65 -10.39 -23.45 -8.08
C HIS A 65 -9.01 -23.16 -7.48
N ALA A 66 -8.16 -24.17 -7.37
CA ALA A 66 -6.77 -24.02 -7.00
C ALA A 66 -6.03 -23.30 -8.12
N ASP A 67 -5.05 -22.50 -7.74
CA ASP A 67 -4.27 -21.74 -8.70
C ASP A 67 -3.13 -22.60 -9.28
N GLN A 68 -2.73 -22.30 -10.51
CA GLN A 68 -1.77 -23.09 -11.29
C GLN A 68 -0.41 -23.25 -10.60
N SER A 69 0.01 -22.29 -9.77
CA SER A 69 1.27 -22.43 -9.03
C SER A 69 1.24 -23.53 -7.97
N VAL A 70 0.07 -24.05 -7.60
CA VAL A 70 -0.06 -25.11 -6.60
C VAL A 70 0.13 -26.48 -7.23
N PHE A 71 -0.24 -26.63 -8.50
CA PHE A 71 -0.21 -27.91 -9.21
C PHE A 71 1.15 -28.62 -9.21
N PRO A 72 2.31 -27.94 -9.36
CA PRO A 72 3.61 -28.62 -9.26
C PRO A 72 3.83 -29.36 -7.92
N PHE A 73 3.17 -28.93 -6.84
CA PHE A 73 3.33 -29.52 -5.51
C PHE A 73 2.37 -30.67 -5.21
N VAL A 74 1.34 -30.83 -6.04
CA VAL A 74 0.25 -31.82 -5.88
C VAL A 74 -0.03 -32.59 -7.19
N ALA A 75 0.88 -32.53 -8.16
CA ALA A 75 0.69 -33.09 -9.49
C ALA A 75 0.44 -34.60 -9.42
N ASP A 76 1.21 -35.29 -8.58
CA ASP A 76 1.07 -36.71 -8.26
C ASP A 76 -0.33 -37.05 -7.72
N LEU A 77 -0.86 -36.23 -6.80
CA LEU A 77 -2.20 -36.41 -6.26
C LEU A 77 -3.33 -36.16 -7.28
N ILE A 78 -3.04 -35.42 -8.35
CA ILE A 78 -3.99 -35.13 -9.43
C ILE A 78 -3.93 -36.22 -10.52
N THR A 79 -2.73 -36.65 -10.91
CA THR A 79 -2.52 -37.66 -11.95
C THR A 79 -2.79 -39.07 -11.45
N GLU A 80 -2.43 -39.38 -10.20
CA GLU A 80 -2.65 -40.67 -9.55
C GLU A 80 -3.39 -40.45 -8.21
N PRO A 81 -4.70 -40.13 -8.27
CA PRO A 81 -5.46 -39.81 -7.08
C PRO A 81 -5.60 -41.02 -6.14
N PRO A 82 -5.36 -40.86 -4.82
CA PRO A 82 -5.55 -41.91 -3.83
C PRO A 82 -6.96 -42.49 -3.82
N VAL A 83 -7.13 -43.75 -3.43
CA VAL A 83 -8.45 -44.43 -3.44
C VAL A 83 -9.43 -43.80 -2.44
N GLN A 84 -8.93 -43.25 -1.34
CA GLN A 84 -9.72 -42.61 -0.28
C GLN A 84 -9.01 -41.36 0.23
N ASN A 85 -9.76 -40.45 0.88
CA ASN A 85 -9.24 -39.23 1.50
C ASN A 85 -8.51 -38.28 0.54
N LYS A 86 -8.96 -38.20 -0.72
CA LYS A 86 -8.35 -37.37 -1.76
C LYS A 86 -8.31 -35.91 -1.35
N TYR A 87 -9.41 -35.40 -0.80
CA TYR A 87 -9.52 -34.02 -0.35
C TYR A 87 -8.60 -33.75 0.85
N ALA A 88 -8.56 -34.65 1.84
CA ALA A 88 -7.76 -34.48 3.04
C ALA A 88 -6.26 -34.47 2.72
N MET A 89 -5.81 -35.43 1.90
CA MET A 89 -4.41 -35.51 1.44
C MET A 89 -4.00 -34.27 0.65
N LEU A 90 -4.88 -33.80 -0.25
CA LEU A 90 -4.64 -32.59 -1.03
C LEU A 90 -4.54 -31.36 -0.13
N LYS A 91 -5.48 -31.18 0.80
CA LYS A 91 -5.49 -30.09 1.78
C LYS A 91 -4.23 -30.08 2.62
N GLU A 92 -3.85 -31.24 3.17
CA GLU A 92 -2.65 -31.38 4.00
C GLU A 92 -1.38 -31.02 3.23
N ARG A 93 -1.23 -31.52 2.00
CA ARG A 93 -0.06 -31.23 1.15
C ARG A 93 0.05 -29.74 0.83
N ILE A 94 -1.06 -29.11 0.42
CA ILE A 94 -1.09 -27.68 0.08
C ILE A 94 -0.79 -26.84 1.32
N CYS A 95 -1.42 -27.14 2.46
CA CYS A 95 -1.16 -26.43 3.71
C CYS A 95 0.27 -26.62 4.23
N THR A 96 0.91 -27.77 3.97
CA THR A 96 2.28 -28.03 4.41
C THR A 96 3.30 -27.31 3.52
N VAL A 97 3.08 -27.30 2.20
CA VAL A 97 4.03 -26.72 1.24
C VAL A 97 3.92 -25.19 1.17
N LEU A 98 2.70 -24.65 1.22
CA LEU A 98 2.45 -23.20 1.15
C LEU A 98 2.24 -22.56 2.51
N GLY A 99 1.97 -23.35 3.55
CA GLY A 99 1.82 -22.81 4.90
C GLY A 99 3.15 -22.34 5.46
N GLU A 100 3.15 -21.17 6.09
CA GLU A 100 4.33 -20.69 6.80
C GLU A 100 4.71 -21.63 7.95
N THR A 101 6.00 -21.99 7.99
CA THR A 101 6.55 -22.80 9.09
C THR A 101 6.40 -22.10 10.43
N SER A 102 6.36 -22.89 11.51
CA SER A 102 6.37 -22.38 12.89
C SER A 102 7.53 -21.42 13.16
N ALA A 103 8.73 -21.80 12.72
CA ALA A 103 9.95 -21.02 12.92
C ALA A 103 9.93 -19.68 12.18
N THR A 104 9.31 -19.59 10.99
CA THR A 104 9.15 -18.30 10.29
C THR A 104 8.12 -17.41 10.98
N LYS A 105 7.03 -17.98 11.50
CA LYS A 105 6.01 -17.23 12.25
C LYS A 105 6.58 -16.63 13.55
N ILE A 106 7.34 -17.42 14.31
CA ILE A 106 8.02 -16.95 15.53
C ILE A 106 9.05 -15.87 15.19
N ARG A 107 9.84 -16.05 14.12
CA ARG A 107 10.79 -15.02 13.67
C ARG A 107 10.09 -13.73 13.27
N LYS A 108 8.94 -13.78 12.57
CA LYS A 108 8.14 -12.59 12.25
C LYS A 108 7.57 -11.90 13.50
N LEU A 109 7.20 -12.69 14.50
CA LEU A 109 6.68 -12.22 15.78
C LEU A 109 7.77 -11.51 16.61
N LEU A 110 9.02 -11.99 16.55
CA LEU A 110 10.16 -11.39 17.27
C LEU A 110 10.90 -10.29 16.49
N GLY A 111 10.88 -10.33 15.15
CA GLY A 111 11.80 -9.58 14.30
C GLY A 111 11.34 -8.20 13.85
N SER A 112 10.04 -7.90 13.85
CA SER A 112 9.55 -6.63 13.27
C SER A 112 8.06 -6.42 13.54
N HIS A 113 7.68 -5.85 14.67
CA HIS A 113 6.27 -5.54 14.95
C HIS A 113 6.10 -4.19 15.64
N GLU A 114 6.32 -3.11 14.88
CA GLU A 114 5.86 -1.79 15.31
C GLU A 114 4.32 -1.76 15.29
N MET A 115 3.72 -1.28 16.38
CA MET A 115 2.27 -1.08 16.46
C MET A 115 1.79 0.04 15.52
N GLY A 116 2.67 0.99 15.18
CA GLY A 116 2.32 2.17 14.39
C GLY A 116 1.17 2.95 15.03
N ASP A 117 0.18 3.34 14.21
CA ASP A 117 -1.07 4.00 14.63
C ASP A 117 -2.24 3.02 14.86
N GLU A 118 -1.97 1.70 14.85
CA GLU A 118 -2.98 0.67 15.00
C GLU A 118 -3.51 0.60 16.44
N LYS A 119 -4.76 0.19 16.61
CA LYS A 119 -5.34 -0.04 17.94
C LYS A 119 -4.60 -1.20 18.64
N PRO A 120 -4.18 -1.04 19.91
CA PRO A 120 -3.58 -2.11 20.70
C PRO A 120 -4.32 -3.46 20.63
N SER A 121 -5.66 -3.49 20.63
CA SER A 121 -6.43 -4.74 20.49
C SER A 121 -6.22 -5.45 19.16
N ILE A 122 -6.15 -4.70 18.05
CA ILE A 122 -5.92 -5.28 16.72
C ILE A 122 -4.48 -5.78 16.61
N PHE A 123 -3.53 -5.01 17.15
CA PHE A 123 -2.14 -5.44 17.25
C PHE A 123 -1.99 -6.75 18.04
N LEU A 124 -2.68 -6.88 19.18
CA LEU A 124 -2.71 -8.12 19.94
C LEU A 124 -3.29 -9.28 19.13
N GLN A 125 -4.38 -9.05 18.40
CA GLN A 125 -4.98 -10.08 17.56
C GLN A 125 -4.02 -10.53 16.46
N ARG A 126 -3.27 -9.60 15.86
CA ARG A 126 -2.22 -9.91 14.89
C ARG A 126 -1.13 -10.78 15.51
N LEU A 127 -0.67 -10.45 16.72
CA LEU A 127 0.30 -11.28 17.46
C LEU A 127 -0.23 -12.68 17.73
N ARG A 128 -1.49 -12.83 18.16
CA ARG A 128 -2.12 -14.15 18.37
C ARG A 128 -2.23 -14.96 17.08
N ASN A 129 -2.60 -14.31 15.96
CA ASN A 129 -2.69 -14.96 14.65
C ASN A 129 -1.32 -15.45 14.17
N LEU A 130 -0.26 -14.67 14.39
CA LEU A 130 1.11 -15.07 14.06
C LEU A 130 1.62 -16.17 14.97
N ALA A 131 1.35 -16.09 16.27
CA ALA A 131 1.73 -17.14 17.22
C ALA A 131 1.06 -18.48 16.90
N ALA A 132 -0.15 -18.49 16.34
CA ALA A 132 -0.89 -19.69 15.98
C ALA A 132 -0.92 -20.76 17.11
N GLY A 133 -0.98 -20.30 18.37
CA GLY A 133 -0.98 -21.16 19.56
C GLY A 133 0.39 -21.72 19.99
N GLN A 134 1.49 -21.32 19.34
CA GLN A 134 2.85 -21.81 19.61
C GLN A 134 3.56 -21.07 20.74
N VAL A 135 3.00 -19.95 21.18
CA VAL A 135 3.58 -19.02 22.16
C VAL A 135 2.56 -18.81 23.28
N THR A 136 3.03 -18.77 24.52
CA THR A 136 2.17 -18.55 25.68
C THR A 136 1.65 -17.11 25.72
N ASP A 137 0.49 -16.92 26.34
CA ASP A 137 -0.08 -15.57 26.53
C ASP A 137 0.85 -14.65 27.36
N GLU A 138 1.76 -15.21 28.17
CA GLU A 138 2.77 -14.45 28.90
C GLU A 138 3.82 -13.81 27.98
N ILE A 139 4.32 -14.56 26.99
CA ILE A 139 5.28 -14.05 25.99
C ILE A 139 4.55 -13.07 25.05
N LEU A 140 3.30 -13.35 24.69
CA LEU A 140 2.49 -12.39 23.94
C LEU A 140 2.29 -11.10 24.71
N LYS A 141 2.08 -11.19 26.03
CA LYS A 141 1.97 -10.03 26.92
C LYS A 141 3.27 -9.24 26.98
N SER A 142 4.44 -9.89 27.07
CA SER A 142 5.72 -9.17 27.11
C SER A 142 5.96 -8.38 25.82
N ILE A 143 5.76 -9.01 24.66
CA ILE A 143 5.91 -8.36 23.35
C ILE A 143 4.88 -7.24 23.18
N PHE A 144 3.63 -7.49 23.58
CA PHE A 144 2.58 -6.48 23.56
C PHE A 144 2.94 -5.25 24.40
N MET A 145 3.45 -5.46 25.62
CA MET A 145 3.87 -4.38 26.52
C MET A 145 5.09 -3.61 25.99
N GLU A 146 6.06 -4.29 25.40
CA GLU A 146 7.26 -3.67 24.81
C GLU A 146 6.95 -2.75 23.63
N GLN A 147 5.92 -3.08 22.84
CA GLN A 147 5.52 -2.28 21.67
C GLN A 147 4.59 -1.11 22.02
N LEU A 148 4.01 -1.10 23.23
CA LEU A 148 3.16 -0.01 23.67
C LEU A 148 3.96 1.25 24.05
N PRO A 149 3.44 2.46 23.75
CA PRO A 149 3.98 3.71 24.24
C PRO A 149 4.09 3.76 25.77
N GLN A 150 5.10 4.46 26.28
CA GLN A 150 5.43 4.47 27.72
C GLN A 150 4.25 4.91 28.60
N ASN A 151 3.48 5.91 28.17
CA ASN A 151 2.30 6.41 28.88
C ASN A 151 1.18 5.37 28.99
N VAL A 152 1.04 4.49 28.00
CA VAL A 152 0.05 3.40 28.04
C VAL A 152 0.57 2.28 28.95
N ARG A 153 1.87 1.95 28.83
CA ARG A 153 2.52 0.90 29.61
C ARG A 153 2.49 1.17 31.12
N THR A 154 2.73 2.41 31.55
CA THR A 154 2.68 2.78 32.98
C THR A 154 1.30 2.62 33.59
N ILE A 155 0.26 3.01 32.85
CA ILE A 155 -1.13 2.87 33.31
C ILE A 155 -1.54 1.39 33.35
N LEU A 156 -1.15 0.61 32.35
CA LEU A 156 -1.42 -0.83 32.31
C LEU A 156 -0.63 -1.62 33.35
N ALA A 157 0.55 -1.16 33.77
CA ALA A 157 1.36 -1.83 34.80
C ALA A 157 0.67 -1.86 36.18
N ILE A 158 -0.21 -0.90 36.45
CA ILE A 158 -1.00 -0.81 37.69
C ILE A 158 -2.31 -1.62 37.55
N SER A 159 -2.69 -2.02 36.33
CA SER A 159 -3.91 -2.78 36.09
C SER A 159 -3.77 -4.23 36.57
N GLU A 160 -4.73 -4.69 37.37
CA GLU A 160 -4.80 -6.08 37.87
C GLU A 160 -5.38 -7.07 36.85
N ILE A 161 -5.62 -6.63 35.61
CA ILE A 161 -6.21 -7.47 34.56
C ILE A 161 -5.21 -8.55 34.13
N LYS A 162 -5.54 -9.80 34.43
CA LYS A 162 -4.78 -10.99 34.00
C LYS A 162 -5.05 -11.39 32.55
N ASP A 163 -6.27 -11.13 32.07
CA ASP A 163 -6.68 -11.46 30.71
C ASP A 163 -6.12 -10.47 29.69
N LEU A 164 -5.28 -10.98 28.80
CA LEU A 164 -4.58 -10.19 27.79
C LEU A 164 -5.55 -9.49 26.81
N ALA A 165 -6.70 -10.10 26.50
CA ALA A 165 -7.70 -9.48 25.62
C ALA A 165 -8.33 -8.24 26.26
N LYS A 166 -8.70 -8.34 27.54
CA LYS A 166 -9.24 -7.21 28.32
C LYS A 166 -8.18 -6.13 28.55
N LEU A 167 -6.93 -6.54 28.76
CA LEU A 167 -5.81 -5.61 28.91
C LEU A 167 -5.58 -4.80 27.62
N ALA A 168 -5.67 -5.43 26.45
CA ALA A 168 -5.59 -4.71 25.18
C ALA A 168 -6.81 -3.80 24.94
N ALA A 169 -8.02 -4.20 25.33
CA ALA A 169 -9.18 -3.32 25.30
C ALA A 169 -9.04 -2.11 26.24
N GLN A 170 -8.37 -2.26 27.38
CA GLN A 170 -8.02 -1.13 28.26
C GLN A 170 -6.98 -0.23 27.60
N ALA A 171 -5.97 -0.82 26.94
CA ALA A 171 -4.96 -0.09 26.19
C ALA A 171 -5.59 0.78 25.09
N ASP A 172 -6.58 0.26 24.36
CA ASP A 172 -7.33 1.03 23.36
C ASP A 172 -7.95 2.29 23.96
N LYS A 173 -8.61 2.17 25.12
CA LYS A 173 -9.23 3.31 25.81
C LYS A 173 -8.19 4.35 26.23
N ILE A 174 -7.04 3.90 26.73
CA ILE A 174 -5.95 4.79 27.13
C ILE A 174 -5.40 5.54 25.92
N VAL A 175 -5.19 4.84 24.80
CA VAL A 175 -4.73 5.46 23.54
C VAL A 175 -5.75 6.45 23.01
N GLU A 176 -7.05 6.14 23.06
CA GLU A 176 -8.11 7.06 22.64
C GLU A 176 -8.20 8.31 23.54
N MET A 177 -7.99 8.17 24.86
CA MET A 177 -7.93 9.29 25.79
C MET A 177 -6.64 10.11 25.68
N ALA A 178 -5.53 9.47 25.33
CA ALA A 178 -4.22 10.11 25.15
C ALA A 178 -4.06 10.76 23.77
N ARG A 179 -4.90 10.41 22.79
CA ARG A 179 -5.02 11.19 21.56
C ARG A 179 -5.44 12.60 21.96
N PRO A 180 -4.66 13.63 21.63
CA PRO A 180 -5.05 14.99 21.93
C PRO A 180 -6.36 15.28 21.19
N GLY A 181 -7.47 15.19 21.92
CA GLY A 181 -8.69 15.86 21.51
C GLY A 181 -8.34 17.31 21.24
N THR A 182 -9.01 17.92 20.27
CA THR A 182 -8.93 19.34 19.88
C THR A 182 -9.36 20.31 21.00
N ALA A 183 -9.13 19.97 22.26
CA ALA A 183 -9.52 20.66 23.47
C ALA A 183 -8.38 20.61 24.51
N ALA A 184 -7.17 21.00 24.11
CA ALA A 184 -6.11 21.38 25.03
C ALA A 184 -5.05 22.25 24.34
N ILE A 185 -5.47 23.36 23.70
CA ILE A 185 -4.57 24.51 23.50
C ILE A 185 -4.48 25.25 24.84
N GLN A 186 -3.91 24.60 25.86
CA GLN A 186 -3.51 25.23 27.11
C GLN A 186 -2.11 24.75 27.45
N ALA A 187 -1.17 25.14 26.60
CA ALA A 187 0.18 25.55 26.98
C ALA A 187 0.95 25.79 25.68
N THR A 188 1.18 27.06 25.37
CA THR A 188 2.50 27.58 25.00
C THR A 188 2.33 29.04 24.59
N SER A 189 2.12 29.91 25.59
CA SER A 189 2.47 31.33 25.43
C SER A 189 3.91 31.44 24.89
N GLU A 190 4.80 30.53 25.32
CA GLU A 190 6.18 30.43 24.84
C GLU A 190 6.37 30.03 23.36
N ARG A 191 5.42 29.34 22.71
CA ARG A 191 5.56 28.98 21.28
C ARG A 191 5.15 30.14 20.39
N LYS A 192 4.12 30.92 20.76
CA LYS A 192 3.81 32.17 20.06
C LYS A 192 4.98 33.17 20.14
N ASP A 193 5.68 33.22 21.27
CA ASP A 193 6.86 34.07 21.42
C ASP A 193 8.05 33.58 20.58
N LYS A 194 8.29 32.26 20.53
CA LYS A 194 9.34 31.67 19.69
C LYS A 194 9.05 31.80 18.20
N ASP A 195 7.81 31.58 17.77
CA ASP A 195 7.39 31.75 16.37
C ASP A 195 7.41 33.22 15.96
N GLY A 196 7.02 34.14 16.86
CA GLY A 196 7.17 35.58 16.65
C GLY A 196 8.63 36.01 16.52
N LYS A 197 9.52 35.47 17.36
CA LYS A 197 10.96 35.74 17.32
C LYS A 197 11.62 35.15 16.07
N LEU A 198 11.23 33.94 15.65
CA LEU A 198 11.69 33.31 14.41
C LEU A 198 11.21 34.07 13.17
N LEU A 199 9.96 34.55 13.15
CA LEU A 199 9.44 35.37 12.06
C LEU A 199 10.17 36.71 11.96
N GLN A 200 10.51 37.32 13.10
CA GLN A 200 11.30 38.54 13.16
C GLN A 200 12.73 38.31 12.65
N GLU A 201 13.37 37.20 13.04
CA GLU A 201 14.71 36.83 12.58
C GLU A 201 14.72 36.49 11.08
N ILE A 202 13.68 35.83 10.56
CA ILE A 202 13.51 35.60 9.11
C ILE A 202 13.31 36.93 8.35
N ALA A 203 12.56 37.88 8.91
CA ALA A 203 12.36 39.20 8.30
C ALA A 203 13.68 39.98 8.25
N GLU A 204 14.46 39.95 9.34
CA GLU A 204 15.77 40.58 9.43
C GLU A 204 16.79 39.94 8.48
N LEU A 205 16.83 38.61 8.42
CA LEU A 205 17.66 37.86 7.46
C LEU A 205 17.28 38.17 6.01
N LYS A 206 15.98 38.25 5.68
CA LYS A 206 15.53 38.69 4.35
C LYS A 206 16.02 40.10 4.02
N GLN A 207 16.04 41.00 5.00
CA GLN A 207 16.52 42.37 4.81
C GLN A 207 18.05 42.41 4.61
N GLN A 208 18.81 41.60 5.36
CA GLN A 208 20.25 41.45 5.19
C GLN A 208 20.61 40.83 3.83
N VAL A 209 19.89 39.78 3.39
CA VAL A 209 20.06 39.17 2.06
C VAL A 209 19.75 40.18 0.96
N LYS A 210 18.71 41.02 1.10
CA LYS A 210 18.42 42.10 0.15
C LYS A 210 19.56 43.12 0.11
N LYS A 211 20.12 43.51 1.25
CA LYS A 211 21.26 44.44 1.35
C LYS A 211 22.52 43.86 0.72
N LEU A 212 22.81 42.58 0.95
CA LEU A 212 23.94 41.86 0.33
C LEU A 212 23.75 41.71 -1.19
N THR A 213 22.56 41.36 -1.64
CA THR A 213 22.22 41.27 -3.07
C THR A 213 22.40 42.63 -3.76
N MET A 214 21.96 43.72 -3.13
CA MET A 214 22.19 45.07 -3.65
C MET A 214 23.68 45.42 -3.67
N ARG A 215 24.45 45.09 -2.63
CA ARG A 215 25.91 45.31 -2.57
C ARG A 215 26.65 44.50 -3.64
N GLY A 216 26.19 43.29 -3.96
CA GLY A 216 26.68 42.47 -5.08
C GLY A 216 26.41 43.12 -6.45
N LYS A 217 25.21 43.65 -6.66
CA LYS A 217 24.86 44.42 -7.87
C LYS A 217 25.67 45.70 -8.02
N TYR A 218 25.95 46.41 -6.92
CA TYR A 218 26.82 47.60 -6.93
C TYR A 218 28.29 47.26 -7.19
N ARG A 219 28.80 46.12 -6.68
CA ARG A 219 30.16 45.63 -6.98
C ARG A 219 30.33 45.24 -8.45
N GLN A 220 29.34 44.57 -9.05
CA GLN A 220 29.36 44.26 -10.50
C GLN A 220 29.31 45.53 -11.36
N ARG A 221 28.63 46.59 -10.92
CA ARG A 221 28.51 47.85 -11.68
C ARG A 221 29.69 48.81 -11.49
N SER A 222 30.49 48.64 -10.45
CA SER A 222 31.74 49.39 -10.25
C SER A 222 32.94 48.75 -10.95
N GLN A 223 32.87 47.43 -11.24
CA GLN A 223 33.90 46.73 -12.00
C GLN A 223 33.81 46.97 -13.53
N SER A 224 32.67 47.45 -14.03
CA SER A 224 32.49 47.81 -15.45
C SER A 224 32.93 49.24 -15.80
N ARG A 225 33.37 50.06 -14.83
CA ARG A 225 33.83 51.45 -15.08
C ARG A 225 35.33 51.69 -14.90
N ARG A 226 36.13 50.64 -14.68
CA ARG A 226 37.60 50.75 -14.66
C ARG A 226 38.23 49.90 -15.76
N ARG A 227 38.04 50.33 -17.01
CA ARG A 227 38.89 49.93 -18.14
C ARG A 227 38.80 50.96 -19.28
N SER A 228 39.29 52.16 -18.98
CA SER A 228 39.83 53.09 -19.98
C SER A 228 41.16 53.54 -19.42
N GLU A 229 42.25 53.06 -20.01
CA GLU A 229 43.35 53.88 -20.54
C GLU A 229 44.48 52.92 -20.99
N ASN A 230 44.86 53.04 -22.27
CA ASN A 230 46.15 52.66 -22.87
C ASN A 230 46.62 51.19 -22.83
N ARG A 231 46.62 50.57 -24.02
CA ARG A 231 47.88 50.32 -24.76
C ARG A 231 47.62 49.85 -26.19
N SER A 232 48.37 50.48 -27.07
CA SER A 232 48.47 50.32 -28.52
C SER A 232 49.04 48.97 -28.95
N GLY A 233 48.67 48.56 -30.17
CA GLY A 233 49.51 47.74 -31.05
C GLY A 233 49.13 46.27 -31.18
N GLY A 234 48.60 45.88 -32.34
CA GLY A 234 48.50 44.47 -32.72
C GLY A 234 47.55 44.20 -33.89
N ARG A 235 48.04 44.37 -35.12
CA ARG A 235 47.41 43.87 -36.35
C ARG A 235 47.30 42.34 -36.28
N GLY A 236 46.11 41.79 -36.56
CA GLY A 236 45.93 40.34 -36.68
C GLY A 236 44.55 39.96 -37.22
N ARG A 237 44.48 39.72 -38.53
CA ARG A 237 43.35 39.12 -39.26
C ARG A 237 43.24 37.63 -38.93
N SER A 238 42.09 37.17 -38.43
CA SER A 238 41.41 35.88 -38.74
C SER A 238 40.31 35.64 -37.69
N ARG A 239 39.02 35.76 -38.01
CA ARG A 239 38.14 34.69 -38.55
C ARG A 239 38.35 33.32 -37.91
N HIS A 240 37.57 33.05 -36.87
CA HIS A 240 36.80 31.83 -36.57
C HIS A 240 36.69 31.69 -35.04
N ARG A 241 35.51 31.99 -34.49
CA ARG A 241 35.09 31.44 -33.20
C ARG A 241 34.13 30.31 -33.53
N ASN A 242 34.61 29.08 -33.42
CA ASN A 242 33.76 27.96 -33.10
C ASN A 242 33.37 28.14 -31.63
N ASP A 243 32.20 28.75 -31.40
CA ASP A 243 31.52 28.70 -30.10
C ASP A 243 30.77 27.37 -30.07
N GLU A 244 31.50 26.35 -29.67
CA GLU A 244 30.99 25.06 -29.22
C GLU A 244 30.77 25.20 -27.71
N ASP A 245 29.59 25.65 -27.28
CA ASP A 245 28.97 25.07 -26.09
C ASP A 245 27.50 25.47 -25.93
N THR A 246 26.67 24.43 -25.86
CA THR A 246 25.38 24.35 -25.15
C THR A 246 24.26 25.37 -25.43
N SER A 247 23.29 24.87 -26.20
CA SER A 247 21.88 24.85 -25.80
C SER A 247 21.21 26.21 -25.53
N THR A 248 21.25 27.11 -26.52
CA THR A 248 20.13 28.03 -26.69
C THR A 248 19.41 27.64 -27.97
N GLU A 249 18.23 27.05 -27.82
CA GLU A 249 17.30 26.68 -28.91
C GLU A 249 17.05 27.83 -29.90
N TYR A 250 17.35 29.06 -29.47
CA TYR A 250 17.16 30.29 -30.20
C TYR A 250 18.47 31.09 -30.37
N CYS A 251 18.70 31.63 -31.56
CA CYS A 251 19.85 32.50 -31.82
C CYS A 251 19.80 33.79 -30.98
N TYR A 252 20.97 34.42 -30.82
CA TYR A 252 21.13 35.72 -30.16
C TYR A 252 20.07 36.76 -30.58
N TYR A 253 19.76 36.84 -31.88
CA TYR A 253 18.79 37.80 -32.39
C TYR A 253 17.36 37.52 -31.91
N TYR A 254 16.95 36.25 -31.78
CA TYR A 254 15.65 35.90 -31.22
C TYR A 254 15.60 36.14 -29.71
N ASN A 255 16.65 35.79 -28.95
CA ASN A 255 16.67 36.10 -27.51
C ASN A 255 16.60 37.60 -27.21
N LYS A 256 17.06 38.44 -28.14
CA LYS A 256 17.07 39.90 -27.97
C LYS A 256 15.81 40.59 -28.49
N PHE A 257 15.19 40.08 -29.56
CA PHE A 257 14.10 40.76 -30.27
C PHE A 257 12.83 39.91 -30.41
N GLY A 258 12.84 38.67 -29.94
CA GLY A 258 11.75 37.70 -30.08
C GLY A 258 11.29 37.53 -31.51
N ASP A 259 9.99 37.42 -31.69
CA ASP A 259 9.26 37.26 -32.95
C ASP A 259 9.39 38.47 -33.90
N LYS A 260 9.92 39.61 -33.41
CA LYS A 260 10.26 40.80 -34.22
C LYS A 260 11.69 40.76 -34.77
N ALA A 261 12.47 39.70 -34.52
CA ALA A 261 13.85 39.61 -35.00
C ALA A 261 13.91 39.66 -36.53
N PHE A 262 14.50 40.69 -37.14
CA PHE A 262 14.52 40.83 -38.60
C PHE A 262 15.46 39.83 -39.31
N LYS A 263 16.49 39.35 -38.61
CA LYS A 263 17.50 38.43 -39.14
C LYS A 263 17.84 37.39 -38.09
N CYS A 264 17.52 36.12 -38.35
CA CYS A 264 17.92 34.99 -37.51
C CYS A 264 19.09 34.26 -38.17
N THR A 265 20.08 33.85 -37.37
CA THR A 265 21.25 33.08 -37.84
C THR A 265 21.10 31.63 -37.42
N GLN A 266 21.31 30.70 -38.35
CA GLN A 266 21.28 29.26 -38.06
C GLN A 266 22.56 28.82 -37.32
N PRO A 267 22.49 27.81 -36.44
CA PRO A 267 21.33 27.00 -36.08
C PRO A 267 20.40 27.72 -35.08
N CYS A 268 19.14 27.91 -35.44
CA CYS A 268 18.11 28.53 -34.62
C CYS A 268 16.77 27.86 -34.89
N SER A 269 16.12 27.32 -33.85
CA SER A 269 14.84 26.60 -33.98
C SER A 269 13.67 27.51 -34.39
N TYR A 270 13.80 28.83 -34.22
CA TYR A 270 12.79 29.79 -34.68
C TYR A 270 12.76 29.92 -36.20
N LYS A 271 11.67 29.46 -36.82
CA LYS A 271 11.34 29.67 -38.23
C LYS A 271 10.36 30.83 -38.34
N LYS A 272 10.75 31.91 -39.00
CA LYS A 272 9.81 32.97 -39.35
C LYS A 272 8.69 32.39 -40.24
N PRO A 273 7.41 32.66 -39.94
CA PRO A 273 6.35 32.40 -40.90
C PRO A 273 6.60 33.27 -42.14
N LYS A 274 6.67 32.64 -43.32
CA LYS A 274 6.65 33.39 -44.59
C LYS A 274 5.32 34.10 -44.65
N ALA A 275 5.33 35.41 -44.85
CA ALA A 275 4.13 36.13 -45.27
C ALA A 275 3.68 35.50 -46.59
N LEU A 276 2.48 34.91 -46.61
CA LEU A 276 1.76 34.65 -47.85
C LEU A 276 1.34 36.03 -48.36
N GLU A 277 2.05 36.53 -49.37
CA GLU A 277 1.56 37.59 -50.24
C GLU A 277 0.45 37.00 -51.11
N ASN A 278 -0.70 37.69 -51.07
CA ASN A 278 -1.94 37.56 -51.85
C ASN A 278 -2.93 36.47 -51.43
#